data_AF-A0A9E4Z8R6-F1
#
_entry.id   AF-A0A9E4Z8R6-F1
#
_cell.length_a   1.000
_cell.length_b   1.000
_cell.length_c   1.000
_cell.angle_alpha   90.00
_cell.angle_beta   90.00
_cell.angle_gamma   90.00
#
_symmetry.space_group_name_H-M   'P 1'
#
loop_
_entity.id
_entity.type
_entity.pdbx_description
1 polymer ?
#
loop_
_entity_poly.entity_id
_entity_poly.type
_entity_poly.pdbx_seq_one_letter_code
_entity_poly.pdbx_strand_id
1 'polypeptide(L)' 'MTIAGSDSGAGAGIQADLKTFAALGVYGTSVLTAITAQNTVAVTAVHEVPT' A
#
# COMPACT_ATOMS: atom_id res chain seq x y z
N MET A 1 10.62 2.76 6.30
CA MET A 1 9.58 1.78 6.71
C MET A 1 8.22 2.46 6.63
N THR A 2 7.21 1.79 6.09
CA THR A 2 5.80 2.24 6.11
C THR A 2 4.92 1.17 6.78
N ILE A 3 3.83 1.59 7.42
CA ILE A 3 2.81 0.73 8.00
C ILE A 3 1.47 1.24 7.47
N ALA A 4 0.88 0.55 6.51
CA ALA A 4 -0.28 1.04 5.78
C ALA A 4 -1.06 -0.11 5.11
N GLY A 5 -2.18 0.21 4.46
CA GLY A 5 -2.92 -0.73 3.61
C GLY A 5 -2.22 -0.94 2.26
N SER A 6 -2.48 -2.08 1.63
CA SER A 6 -2.07 -2.40 0.27
C SER A 6 -3.16 -1.98 -0.71
N ASP A 7 -2.83 -1.08 -1.64
CA ASP A 7 -3.65 -0.67 -2.78
C ASP A 7 -3.22 -1.43 -4.05
N SER A 8 -4.09 -2.30 -4.58
CA SER A 8 -3.82 -3.04 -5.83
C SER A 8 -3.64 -2.14 -7.06
N GLY A 9 -4.22 -0.94 -7.08
CA GLY A 9 -4.05 0.04 -8.15
C GLY A 9 -2.72 0.80 -8.07
N ALA A 10 -1.99 0.65 -6.97
CA ALA A 10 -0.69 1.25 -6.71
C ALA A 10 -0.66 2.80 -6.82
N GLY A 11 -1.81 3.45 -6.66
CA GLY A 11 -1.95 4.92 -6.63
C GLY A 11 -1.79 5.49 -5.22
N ALA A 12 -2.03 4.67 -4.19
CA ALA A 12 -1.90 4.99 -2.77
C ALA A 12 -1.25 3.83 -1.99
N GLY A 13 -1.39 3.85 -0.67
CA GLY A 13 -0.97 2.78 0.23
C GLY A 13 0.53 2.47 0.20
N ILE A 14 0.88 1.27 0.64
CA ILE A 14 2.28 0.79 0.68
C ILE A 14 2.96 0.90 -0.69
N GLN A 15 2.22 0.70 -1.78
CA GLN A 15 2.77 0.79 -3.13
C GLN A 15 3.23 2.22 -3.46
N ALA A 16 2.44 3.24 -3.12
CA ALA A 16 2.84 4.64 -3.31
C ALA A 16 3.98 5.04 -2.37
N ASP A 17 3.97 4.54 -1.13
CA ASP A 17 5.04 4.79 -0.16
C ASP A 17 6.37 4.19 -0.65
N LEU A 18 6.37 2.93 -1.11
CA LEU A 18 7.57 2.26 -1.61
C LEU A 18 8.09 2.91 -2.91
N LYS A 19 7.20 3.38 -3.80
CA LYS A 19 7.59 4.19 -4.96
C LYS A 19 8.27 5.49 -4.54
N THR A 20 7.75 6.13 -3.50
CA THR A 20 8.34 7.36 -2.94
C THR A 20 9.70 7.09 -2.32
N PHE A 21 9.84 6.00 -1.56
CA PHE A 21 11.13 5.56 -1.01
C PHE A 21 12.16 5.31 -2.12
N ALA A 22 11.77 4.59 -3.17
CA ALA A 22 12.63 4.36 -4.33
C ALA A 22 13.04 5.69 -5.02
N ALA A 23 12.08 6.61 -5.22
CA ALA A 23 12.34 7.91 -5.82
C ALA A 23 13.30 8.79 -4.98
N LEU A 24 13.27 8.63 -3.66
CA LEU A 24 14.16 9.32 -2.71
C LEU A 24 15.49 8.59 -2.47
N GLY A 25 15.75 7.47 -3.14
CA GLY A 25 16.99 6.71 -3.01
C GLY A 25 17.15 5.99 -1.66
N VAL A 26 16.06 5.75 -0.93
CA VAL A 26 16.08 5.02 0.34
C VAL A 26 15.54 3.60 0.19
N TYR A 27 16.06 2.66 0.97
CA TYR A 27 15.57 1.28 0.97
C TYR A 27 14.22 1.19 1.69
N GLY A 28 13.19 0.76 0.96
CA GLY A 28 11.83 0.64 1.46
C GLY A 28 11.55 -0.68 2.16
N THR A 29 10.92 -0.63 3.32
CA THR A 29 10.35 -1.78 4.04
C THR A 29 8.91 -1.47 4.41
N SER A 30 8.07 -2.51 4.59
CA SER A 30 6.65 -2.32 4.85
C SER A 30 6.04 -3.36 5.79
N VAL A 31 4.96 -2.97 6.46
CA VAL A 31 4.05 -3.86 7.22
C VAL A 31 2.63 -3.59 6.74
N LEU A 32 1.96 -4.63 6.22
CA LEU A 32 0.59 -4.53 5.72
C LEU A 32 -0.40 -4.56 6.88
N THR A 33 -1.35 -3.64 6.87
CA THR A 33 -2.50 -3.61 7.79
C THR A 33 -3.75 -4.22 7.17
N ALA A 34 -3.94 -4.03 5.86
CA ALA A 34 -5.03 -4.61 5.09
C ALA A 34 -4.62 -4.78 3.61
N ILE A 35 -5.36 -5.59 2.87
CA ILE A 35 -5.29 -5.72 1.42
C ILE A 35 -6.60 -5.19 0.83
N THR A 36 -6.53 -4.25 -0.11
CA THR A 36 -7.71 -3.73 -0.81
C THR A 36 -7.71 -4.16 -2.27
N ALA A 37 -8.89 -4.52 -2.78
CA ALA A 37 -9.16 -4.51 -4.21
C ALA A 37 -9.60 -3.09 -4.56
N GLN A 38 -8.67 -2.30 -5.09
CA GLN A 38 -8.85 -0.87 -5.31
C GLN A 38 -8.35 -0.45 -6.69
N ASN A 39 -9.05 0.51 -7.28
CA ASN A 39 -8.63 1.26 -8.47
C ASN A 39 -8.97 2.75 -8.29
N THR A 40 -8.75 3.56 -9.33
CA THR A 40 -8.94 5.02 -9.29
C THR A 40 -10.39 5.47 -9.10
N VAL A 41 -11.37 4.57 -9.22
CA VAL A 41 -12.81 4.87 -9.13
C VAL A 41 -13.41 4.37 -7.82
N ALA A 42 -12.99 3.19 -7.34
CA ALA A 42 -13.58 2.58 -6.15
C ALA A 42 -12.65 1.58 -5.45
N VAL A 43 -12.98 1.33 -4.18
CA VAL A 43 -12.55 0.16 -3.41
C VAL A 43 -13.69 -0.85 -3.42
N THR A 44 -13.47 -2.06 -3.92
CA THR A 44 -14.51 -3.09 -4.06
C THR A 44 -14.43 -4.17 -3.00
N ALA A 45 -13.29 -4.34 -2.34
CA ALA A 45 -13.10 -5.26 -1.22
C ALA A 45 -11.97 -4.81 -0.30
N VAL A 46 -12.08 -5.16 0.98
CA VAL A 46 -11.03 -4.97 2.00
C VAL A 46 -10.88 -6.28 2.77
N HIS A 47 -9.63 -6.71 2.96
CA HIS A 47 -9.27 -7.84 3.82
C HIS A 47 -8.24 -7.37 4.85
N GLU A 48 -8.67 -7.27 6.10
CA GLU A 48 -7.80 -6.91 7.23
C GLU A 48 -6.80 -8.02 7.53
N VAL A 49 -5.55 -7.65 7.82
CA VAL A 49 -4.55 -8.60 8.29
C VAL A 49 -4.93 -9.03 9.73
N PRO A 50 -4.91 -10.32 10.07
CA PRO A 50 -5.23 -10.79 11.42
C PRO A 50 -4.31 -10.18 12.49
N THR A 51 -4.87 -9.95 13.68
CA THR A 51 -4.16 -9.46 14.87
C THR A 51 -3.46 -10.58 15.64
#